data_AF-A0A378F425-F1
#
_entry.id   AF-A0A378F425-F1
#
_cell.length_a   1.000
_cell.length_b   1.000
_cell.length_c   1.000
_cell.angle_alpha   90.00
_cell.angle_beta   90.00
_cell.angle_gamma   90.00
#
_symmetry.space_group_name_H-M   'P 1'
#
loop_
_entity.id
_entity.type
_entity.pdbx_description
1 polymer ?
#
loop_
_entity_poly.entity_id
_entity_poly.type
_entity_poly.pdbx_seq_one_letter_code
_entity_poly.pdbx_strand_id
1 'polypeptide(L)'
;MAEVPLPTPTDNPVPSTDIRDAVYAGAMLDKVVTSTELTYTDRLGGEHYTVDGMKAEGDKVVEETRQNLIPLSKQYMTLEAAQADIANIPVGAATYVRSADGSSLADEYINNAVR
;
A
#
# COMPACT_ATOMS: atom_id res chain seq x y z
N MET A 1 -26.72 -10.15 25.86
CA MET A 1 -26.55 -11.62 25.88
C MET A 1 -25.10 -11.88 26.31
N ALA A 2 -24.83 -12.92 27.10
CA ALA A 2 -23.45 -13.28 27.42
C ALA A 2 -22.76 -13.77 26.14
N GLU A 3 -21.53 -13.34 25.93
CA GLU A 3 -20.72 -13.78 24.78
C GLU A 3 -20.34 -15.25 24.98
N VAL A 4 -20.57 -16.07 23.94
CA VAL A 4 -20.17 -17.48 23.97
C VAL A 4 -18.68 -17.54 23.64
N PRO A 5 -17.83 -18.12 24.51
CA PRO A 5 -16.40 -18.16 24.26
C PRO A 5 -16.09 -19.01 23.03
N LEU A 6 -15.06 -18.58 22.26
CA LEU A 6 -14.54 -19.38 21.16
C LEU A 6 -13.95 -20.70 21.68
N PRO A 7 -14.09 -21.80 20.91
CA PRO A 7 -13.45 -23.06 21.27
C PRO A 7 -11.93 -22.93 21.20
N THR A 8 -11.23 -23.66 22.07
CA THR A 8 -9.78 -23.83 21.97
C THR A 8 -9.45 -24.63 20.69
N PRO A 9 -8.70 -24.06 19.74
CA PRO A 9 -8.30 -24.78 18.55
C PRO A 9 -7.35 -25.94 18.87
N THR A 10 -7.21 -26.83 17.91
CA THR A 10 -6.24 -27.92 17.96
C THR A 10 -5.01 -27.58 17.13
N ASP A 11 -3.91 -28.27 17.42
CA ASP A 11 -2.68 -28.22 16.63
C ASP A 11 -2.71 -29.15 15.41
N ASN A 12 -3.90 -29.58 14.96
CA ASN A 12 -4.02 -30.42 13.77
C ASN A 12 -3.47 -29.69 12.54
N PRO A 13 -2.81 -30.40 11.61
CA PRO A 13 -2.32 -29.79 10.37
C PRO A 13 -3.46 -29.17 9.55
N VAL A 14 -3.12 -28.28 8.62
CA VAL A 14 -4.07 -27.73 7.65
C VAL A 14 -4.14 -28.68 6.43
N PRO A 15 -5.33 -29.12 5.98
CA PRO A 15 -6.66 -28.84 6.54
C PRO A 15 -7.01 -29.74 7.73
N SER A 16 -7.89 -29.24 8.62
CA SER A 16 -8.44 -29.99 9.76
C SER A 16 -9.93 -30.24 9.58
N THR A 17 -10.40 -31.42 10.00
CA THR A 17 -11.82 -31.79 10.06
C THR A 17 -12.39 -31.69 11.48
N ASP A 18 -11.61 -31.22 12.47
CA ASP A 18 -12.09 -31.02 13.84
C ASP A 18 -13.03 -29.80 13.89
N ILE A 19 -14.19 -29.97 14.53
CA ILE A 19 -15.21 -28.93 14.62
C ILE A 19 -14.71 -27.68 15.37
N ARG A 20 -13.80 -27.83 16.33
CA ARG A 20 -13.23 -26.69 17.07
C ARG A 20 -12.42 -25.79 16.15
N ASP A 21 -11.64 -26.39 15.26
CA ASP A 21 -10.85 -25.66 14.28
C ASP A 21 -11.74 -24.97 13.26
N ALA A 22 -12.81 -25.63 12.81
CA ALA A 22 -13.77 -25.04 11.88
C ALA A 22 -14.51 -23.85 12.48
N VAL A 23 -14.97 -23.97 13.74
CA VAL A 23 -15.67 -22.88 14.44
C VAL A 23 -14.74 -21.70 14.73
N TYR A 24 -13.52 -21.97 15.22
CA TYR A 24 -12.53 -20.91 15.45
C TYR A 24 -12.16 -20.21 14.14
N ALA A 25 -11.86 -20.97 13.08
CA ALA A 25 -11.53 -20.40 11.78
C ALA A 25 -12.68 -19.57 11.19
N GLY A 26 -13.93 -20.00 11.39
CA GLY A 26 -15.12 -19.23 10.99
C GLY A 26 -15.25 -17.90 11.74
N ALA A 27 -14.98 -17.89 13.05
CA ALA A 27 -14.98 -16.65 13.83
C ALA A 27 -13.82 -15.71 13.44
N MET A 28 -12.64 -16.27 13.17
CA MET A 28 -11.52 -15.47 12.66
C MET A 28 -11.81 -14.92 11.26
N LEU A 29 -12.55 -15.64 10.41
CA LEU A 29 -12.97 -15.13 9.11
C LEU A 29 -13.90 -13.91 9.23
N ASP A 30 -14.80 -13.89 10.22
CA ASP A 30 -15.56 -12.68 10.52
C ASP A 30 -14.61 -11.52 10.86
N LYS A 31 -13.64 -11.73 11.76
CA LYS A 31 -12.60 -10.74 12.06
C LYS A 31 -11.82 -10.30 10.82
N VAL A 32 -11.43 -11.22 9.93
CA VAL A 32 -10.72 -10.90 8.68
C VAL A 32 -11.52 -9.95 7.80
N VAL A 33 -12.84 -10.14 7.72
CA VAL A 33 -13.71 -9.44 6.77
C VAL A 33 -14.31 -8.16 7.36
N THR A 34 -14.60 -8.12 8.66
CA THR A 34 -15.40 -7.06 9.30
C THR A 34 -14.64 -6.21 10.32
N SER A 35 -13.47 -6.65 10.79
CA SER A 35 -12.68 -5.87 11.75
C SER A 35 -11.86 -4.77 11.09
N THR A 36 -11.61 -3.71 11.87
CA THR A 36 -10.67 -2.63 11.53
C THR A 36 -9.24 -2.89 12.02
N GLU A 37 -9.01 -3.98 12.77
CA GLU A 37 -7.66 -4.43 13.10
C GLU A 37 -6.91 -4.83 11.82
N LEU A 38 -5.63 -4.50 11.71
CA LEU A 38 -4.84 -4.76 10.50
C LEU A 38 -4.42 -6.23 10.38
N THR A 39 -4.23 -6.90 11.51
CA THR A 39 -3.79 -8.30 11.54
C THR A 39 -4.69 -9.14 12.43
N TYR A 40 -4.62 -10.45 12.23
CA TYR A 40 -5.20 -11.44 13.11
C TYR A 40 -4.26 -12.65 13.23
N THR A 41 -4.44 -13.42 14.31
CA THR A 41 -3.69 -14.66 14.54
C THR A 41 -4.56 -15.85 14.18
N ASP A 42 -4.07 -16.71 13.30
CA ASP A 42 -4.73 -17.96 12.93
C ASP A 42 -4.70 -18.98 14.08
N ARG A 43 -5.31 -20.14 13.85
CA ARG A 43 -5.42 -21.19 14.87
C ARG A 43 -4.10 -21.86 15.24
N LEU A 44 -3.05 -21.66 14.45
CA LEU A 44 -1.71 -22.22 14.64
C LEU A 44 -0.70 -21.16 15.13
N GLY A 45 -1.16 -19.94 15.45
CA GLY A 45 -0.31 -18.85 15.91
C GLY A 45 0.33 -18.01 14.80
N GLY A 46 -0.03 -18.24 13.53
CA GLY A 46 0.44 -17.43 12.40
C GLY A 46 -0.27 -16.07 12.34
N GLU A 47 0.49 -14.99 12.17
CA GLU A 47 -0.08 -13.65 11.95
C GLU A 47 -0.35 -13.42 10.46
N HIS A 48 -1.55 -12.92 10.13
CA HIS A 48 -1.98 -12.61 8.76
C HIS A 48 -2.72 -11.27 8.72
N TYR A 49 -2.78 -10.66 7.54
CA TYR A 49 -3.56 -9.44 7.34
C TYR A 49 -5.06 -9.70 7.26
N THR A 50 -5.84 -8.79 7.85
CA THR A 50 -7.27 -8.66 7.57
C THR A 50 -7.47 -7.96 6.21
N VAL A 51 -8.72 -7.86 5.76
CA VAL A 51 -9.06 -7.09 4.54
C VAL A 51 -8.61 -5.63 4.67
N ASP A 52 -8.84 -4.99 5.81
CA ASP A 52 -8.42 -3.61 6.03
C ASP A 52 -6.90 -3.49 6.20
N GLY A 53 -6.24 -4.50 6.77
CA GLY A 53 -4.77 -4.62 6.76
C GLY A 53 -4.18 -4.64 5.35
N MET A 54 -4.74 -5.46 4.46
CA MET A 54 -4.31 -5.53 3.06
C MET A 54 -4.55 -4.21 2.31
N LYS A 55 -5.69 -3.55 2.55
CA LYS A 55 -5.96 -2.23 1.97
C LYS A 55 -4.94 -1.20 2.46
N ALA A 56 -4.66 -1.17 3.76
CA ALA A 56 -3.71 -0.22 4.34
C ALA A 56 -2.29 -0.40 3.77
N GLU A 57 -1.81 -1.64 3.65
CA GLU A 57 -0.50 -1.89 3.03
C GLU A 57 -0.52 -1.57 1.53
N GLY A 58 -1.63 -1.86 0.82
CA GLY A 58 -1.81 -1.47 -0.57
C GLY A 58 -1.77 0.04 -0.79
N ASP A 59 -2.51 0.80 0.02
CA ASP A 59 -2.54 2.27 -0.02
C ASP A 59 -1.15 2.86 0.24
N LYS A 60 -0.42 2.29 1.19
CA LYS A 60 0.96 2.67 1.49
C LYS A 60 1.89 2.43 0.28
N VAL A 61 1.83 1.27 -0.35
CA VAL A 61 2.65 0.96 -1.54
C VAL A 61 2.29 1.87 -2.71
N VAL A 62 1.00 2.18 -2.91
CA VAL A 62 0.55 3.12 -3.94
C VAL A 62 1.10 4.52 -3.68
N GLU A 63 1.03 4.98 -2.44
CA GLU A 63 1.54 6.29 -2.05
C GLU A 63 3.07 6.39 -2.20
N GLU A 64 3.82 5.38 -1.75
CA GLU A 64 5.26 5.29 -1.97
C GLU A 64 5.61 5.29 -3.46
N THR A 65 4.84 4.56 -4.29
CA THR A 65 5.03 4.54 -5.75
C THR A 65 4.71 5.92 -6.36
N ARG A 66 3.66 6.59 -5.89
CA ARG A 66 3.31 7.95 -6.32
C ARG A 66 4.42 8.94 -6.02
N GLN A 67 5.04 8.87 -4.85
CA GLN A 67 6.13 9.77 -4.48
C GLN A 67 7.40 9.53 -5.30
N ASN A 68 7.65 8.29 -5.73
CA ASN A 68 8.90 7.94 -6.41
C ASN A 68 8.81 7.95 -7.94
N LEU A 69 7.72 7.49 -8.54
CA LEU A 69 7.62 7.26 -10.00
C LEU A 69 6.86 8.35 -10.75
N ILE A 70 5.77 8.90 -10.19
CA ILE A 70 4.97 9.93 -10.88
C ILE A 70 5.82 11.14 -11.25
N PRO A 71 6.67 11.70 -10.38
CA PRO A 71 7.48 12.87 -10.70
C PRO A 71 8.45 12.63 -11.87
N LEU A 72 8.98 11.40 -12.01
CA LEU A 72 9.92 11.04 -13.08
C LEU A 72 9.25 10.85 -14.44
N SER A 73 7.98 10.42 -14.45
CA SER A 73 7.21 10.19 -15.69
C SER A 73 6.25 11.34 -16.01
N LYS A 74 6.14 12.34 -15.14
CA LYS A 74 5.24 13.48 -15.32
C LYS A 74 5.87 14.47 -16.31
N GLN A 75 5.22 14.63 -17.44
CA GLN A 75 5.57 15.65 -18.43
C GLN A 75 4.86 16.95 -18.08
N TYR A 76 5.61 18.04 -17.99
CA TYR A 76 5.06 19.36 -17.71
C TYR A 76 4.91 20.17 -18.99
N MET A 77 3.87 20.99 -19.07
CA MET A 77 3.69 21.91 -20.20
C MET A 77 4.53 23.18 -20.06
N THR A 78 4.88 23.57 -18.83
CA THR A 78 5.64 24.78 -18.53
C THR A 78 6.66 24.52 -17.42
N LEU A 79 7.77 25.25 -17.43
CA LEU A 79 8.80 25.16 -16.40
C LEU A 79 8.26 25.59 -15.02
N GLU A 80 7.35 26.57 -14.99
CA GLU A 80 6.71 27.02 -13.76
C GLU A 80 5.92 25.90 -13.06
N ALA A 81 5.18 25.10 -13.83
CA ALA A 81 4.44 23.95 -13.28
C ALA A 81 5.39 22.86 -12.76
N ALA A 82 6.52 22.62 -13.44
CA ALA A 82 7.55 21.71 -12.96
C ALA A 82 8.19 22.23 -11.65
N GLN A 83 8.43 23.54 -11.56
CA GLN A 83 9.02 24.18 -10.39
C GLN A 83 8.06 24.19 -9.18
N ALA A 84 6.76 24.35 -9.40
CA ALA A 84 5.75 24.27 -8.34
C ALA A 84 5.70 22.87 -7.68
N ASP A 85 5.99 21.83 -8.45
CA ASP A 85 6.00 20.44 -8.00
C ASP A 85 7.39 19.95 -7.54
N ILE A 86 8.41 20.82 -7.50
CA ILE A 86 9.80 20.42 -7.27
C ILE A 86 10.01 19.62 -5.98
N ALA A 87 9.17 19.84 -4.95
CA ALA A 87 9.23 19.10 -3.69
C ALA A 87 8.92 17.60 -3.87
N ASN A 88 8.18 17.23 -4.91
CA ASN A 88 7.87 15.86 -5.27
C ASN A 88 8.93 15.26 -6.21
N ILE A 89 9.83 16.05 -6.81
CA ILE A 89 10.88 15.55 -7.70
C ILE A 89 12.12 15.27 -6.86
N PRO A 90 12.68 14.04 -6.83
CA PRO A 90 13.89 13.77 -6.06
C PRO A 90 15.07 14.67 -6.46
N VAL A 91 15.91 15.04 -5.49
CA VAL A 91 17.14 15.80 -5.77
C VAL A 91 18.05 14.97 -6.68
N GLY A 92 18.57 15.59 -7.73
CA GLY A 92 19.38 14.95 -8.77
C GLY A 92 18.58 14.21 -9.85
N ALA A 93 17.24 14.11 -9.72
CA ALA A 93 16.41 13.52 -10.77
C ALA A 93 16.15 14.48 -11.92
N ALA A 94 15.95 13.91 -13.12
CA ALA A 94 15.51 14.63 -14.30
C ALA A 94 13.97 14.72 -14.37
N THR A 95 13.47 15.84 -14.90
CA THR A 95 12.07 16.07 -15.31
C THR A 95 12.05 16.66 -16.71
N TYR A 96 10.94 16.49 -17.43
CA TYR A 96 10.80 16.94 -18.82
C TYR A 96 9.68 17.97 -18.94
N VAL A 97 10.01 19.09 -19.59
CA VAL A 97 9.06 20.17 -19.88
C VAL A 97 8.92 20.29 -21.39
N ARG A 98 7.69 20.44 -21.88
CA ARG A 98 7.46 20.68 -23.31
C ARG A 98 8.23 21.92 -23.77
N SER A 99 9.00 21.77 -24.84
CA SER A 99 9.77 22.88 -25.41
C SER A 99 8.83 23.98 -25.91
N ALA A 100 9.14 25.22 -25.54
CA ALA A 100 8.35 26.39 -25.94
C ALA A 100 8.72 26.92 -27.34
N ASP A 101 9.95 26.67 -27.78
CA ASP A 101 10.47 27.14 -29.07
C ASP A 101 10.29 26.13 -30.21
N GLY A 102 9.90 24.88 -29.89
CA GLY A 102 9.66 23.82 -30.85
C GLY A 102 10.94 23.25 -31.48
N SER A 103 12.12 23.57 -30.94
CA SER A 103 13.40 22.99 -31.36
C SER A 103 13.54 21.52 -30.98
N SER A 104 12.77 21.08 -29.98
CA SER A 104 12.69 19.72 -29.47
C SER A 104 11.24 19.38 -29.10
N LEU A 105 10.97 18.12 -28.75
CA LEU A 105 9.66 17.75 -28.18
C LEU A 105 9.57 18.21 -26.70
N ALA A 106 10.68 18.15 -25.99
CA ALA A 106 10.79 18.51 -24.57
C ALA A 106 12.25 18.84 -24.21
N ASP A 107 12.39 19.69 -23.21
CA ASP A 107 13.64 20.07 -22.57
C ASP A 107 13.77 19.32 -21.24
N GLU A 108 14.96 18.78 -20.96
CA GLU A 108 15.29 18.09 -19.72
C GLU A 108 15.80 19.08 -18.67
N TYR A 109 15.31 18.97 -17.43
CA TYR A 109 15.75 19.76 -16.28
C TYR A 109 16.12 18.83 -15.13
N ILE A 110 17.18 19.16 -14.39
CA ILE A 110 17.62 18.43 -13.20
C ILE A 110 17.24 19.21 -11.95
N ASN A 111 16.60 18.55 -10.98
CA ASN A 111 16.34 19.14 -9.68
C ASN A 111 17.66 19.26 -8.87
N ASN A 112 18.15 20.48 -8.70
CA ASN A 112 19.36 20.77 -7.90
C ASN A 112 19.05 21.38 -6.52
N ALA A 113 17.80 21.34 -6.05
CA ALA A 113 17.43 21.87 -4.74
C ALA A 113 18.17 21.10 -3.63
N VAL A 114 18.83 21.82 -2.71
CA VAL A 114 19.42 21.22 -1.52
C VAL A 114 18.33 21.13 -0.45
N ARG A 115 18.19 19.95 0.17
CA ARG A 115 17.17 19.67 1.18
C ARG A 115 17.49 20.32 2.52
#